data_AF-A0A068SQX7-F1
#
_entry.id   AF-A0A068SQX7-F1
#
_cell.length_a   1.000
_cell.length_b   1.000
_cell.length_c   1.000
_cell.angle_alpha   90.00
_cell.angle_beta   90.00
_cell.angle_gamma   90.00
#
_symmetry.space_group_name_H-M   'P 1'
#
loop_
_entity.id
_entity.type
_entity.pdbx_description
1 polymer ?
#
loop_
_entity_poly.entity_id
_entity_poly.type
_entity_poly.pdbx_seq_one_letter_code
_entity_poly.pdbx_strand_id
1 'polypeptide(L)'
;MKRASISLLSAATFFVGAGQGLAAPDVVVSIKPIHSLVASIMKGVGEPKLIVDGAASPHTFSLKPSNAAAIESADVIFWIGPGIEAFLEKPLDALAASATVIELEDAPGLQKLPFRESGAFEAHDHGHEAEDAHEHGDHEHGDHDHAAENHAEHDHDGHGGFDTHLWLDPMNAKAMAEEIEKTLVGADPANAAAYQANGAALMKDLDTLDTELKATVAPVKDKPFIVFHDAYQYFENRYGVSVAGSITVSPETMPGAERVGQIQKKVKELGATCVFAEPQFEPKLVAVVTEGTPARSGTLDPEAATLKPGPGLYFELMRGLASSMKNCLSQGT
;
A
#
# COMPACT_ATOMS: atom_id res chain seq x y z
N MET A 1 84.98 0.94 -28.94
CA MET A 1 83.66 0.86 -29.60
C MET A 1 83.17 -0.58 -29.58
N LYS A 2 82.14 -0.93 -28.79
CA LYS A 2 81.13 -1.96 -29.13
C LYS A 2 80.09 -2.14 -28.00
N ARG A 3 78.85 -1.82 -28.39
CA ARG A 3 77.55 -2.42 -28.05
C ARG A 3 77.07 -2.30 -26.60
N ALA A 4 76.32 -1.22 -26.35
CA ALA A 4 75.34 -1.13 -25.27
C ALA A 4 74.09 -1.95 -25.65
N SER A 5 73.67 -2.83 -24.74
CA SER A 5 72.45 -3.63 -24.86
C SER A 5 71.24 -2.78 -24.47
N ILE A 6 70.32 -2.59 -25.41
CA ILE A 6 69.02 -1.94 -25.15
C ILE A 6 68.07 -3.01 -24.65
N SER A 7 67.72 -2.97 -23.36
CA SER A 7 66.60 -3.77 -22.83
C SER A 7 65.30 -3.06 -23.15
N LEU A 8 64.43 -3.69 -23.94
CA LEU A 8 63.04 -3.27 -24.12
C LEU A 8 62.25 -3.62 -22.85
N LEU A 9 61.84 -2.60 -22.09
CA LEU A 9 60.78 -2.73 -21.10
C LEU A 9 59.44 -2.74 -21.82
N SER A 10 58.79 -3.91 -21.91
CA SER A 10 57.37 -3.98 -22.31
C SER A 10 56.51 -3.54 -21.12
N ALA A 11 56.00 -2.32 -21.18
CA ALA A 11 54.96 -1.85 -20.27
C ALA A 11 53.64 -2.51 -20.66
N ALA A 12 53.23 -3.56 -19.93
CA ALA A 12 51.91 -4.13 -20.05
C ALA A 12 50.89 -3.16 -19.43
N THR A 13 50.23 -2.37 -20.28
CA THR A 13 49.10 -1.52 -19.88
C THR A 13 47.92 -2.44 -19.56
N PHE A 14 47.65 -2.66 -18.27
CA PHE A 14 46.39 -3.25 -17.83
C PHE A 14 45.27 -2.25 -18.16
N PHE A 15 44.55 -2.49 -19.25
CA PHE A 15 43.22 -1.91 -19.43
C PHE A 15 42.32 -2.51 -18.36
N VAL A 16 42.09 -1.76 -17.28
CA VAL A 16 40.94 -2.01 -16.40
C VAL A 16 39.72 -1.72 -17.26
N GLY A 17 39.08 -2.78 -17.76
CA GLY A 17 37.79 -2.66 -18.41
C GLY A 17 36.82 -2.06 -17.39
N ALA A 18 36.39 -0.82 -17.62
CA ALA A 18 35.19 -0.32 -16.99
C ALA A 18 34.07 -1.26 -17.45
N GLY A 19 33.58 -2.10 -16.53
CA GLY A 19 32.40 -2.91 -16.80
C GLY A 19 31.31 -1.98 -17.27
N GLN A 20 30.85 -2.15 -18.50
CA GLN A 20 29.62 -1.53 -18.94
C GLN A 20 28.53 -2.14 -18.07
N GLY A 21 28.11 -1.41 -17.02
CA GLY A 21 26.98 -1.82 -16.22
C GLY A 21 25.78 -1.96 -17.16
N LEU A 22 25.17 -3.14 -17.18
CA LEU A 22 23.87 -3.31 -17.80
C LEU A 22 22.90 -2.30 -17.14
N ALA A 23 22.01 -1.73 -17.95
CA ALA A 23 20.99 -0.84 -17.41
C ALA A 23 20.13 -1.62 -16.42
N ALA A 24 19.81 -1.00 -15.28
CA ALA A 24 18.88 -1.57 -14.31
C ALA A 24 17.50 -1.77 -14.95
N PRO A 25 16.71 -2.75 -14.49
CA PRO A 25 15.37 -2.98 -15.02
C PRO A 25 14.46 -1.77 -14.81
N ASP A 26 13.56 -1.53 -15.77
CA ASP A 26 12.48 -0.55 -15.63
C ASP A 26 11.44 -1.10 -14.64
N VAL A 27 11.48 -0.62 -13.40
CA VAL A 27 10.57 -1.03 -12.32
C VAL A 27 9.47 -0.01 -12.11
N VAL A 28 8.22 -0.47 -12.04
CA VAL A 28 7.04 0.34 -11.73
C VAL A 28 6.42 -0.14 -10.42
N VAL A 29 5.97 0.81 -9.60
CA VAL A 29 5.35 0.53 -8.30
C VAL A 29 4.07 1.32 -8.15
N SER A 30 3.02 0.68 -7.61
CA SER A 30 1.69 1.27 -7.48
C SER A 30 1.65 2.48 -6.53
N ILE A 31 2.01 2.29 -5.25
CA ILE A 31 1.78 3.24 -4.16
C ILE A 31 3.07 3.61 -3.40
N LYS A 32 3.07 4.77 -2.74
CA LYS A 32 4.25 5.33 -2.04
C LYS A 32 4.87 4.41 -0.97
N PRO A 33 4.10 3.76 -0.07
CA PRO A 33 4.69 2.89 0.95
C PRO A 33 5.51 1.76 0.32
N ILE A 34 4.98 1.14 -0.75
CA ILE A 34 5.67 0.07 -1.48
C ILE A 34 6.83 0.62 -2.31
N HIS A 35 6.66 1.78 -2.95
CA HIS A 35 7.76 2.45 -3.66
C HIS A 35 8.97 2.67 -2.76
N SER A 36 8.74 3.03 -1.51
CA SER A 36 9.82 3.22 -0.53
C SER A 36 10.59 1.92 -0.24
N LEU A 37 9.89 0.78 -0.12
CA LEU A 37 10.52 -0.52 0.07
C LEU A 37 11.34 -0.93 -1.15
N VAL A 38 10.75 -0.83 -2.35
CA VAL A 38 11.42 -1.15 -3.62
C VAL A 38 12.63 -0.24 -3.84
N ALA A 39 12.49 1.08 -3.64
CA ALA A 39 13.58 2.04 -3.76
C ALA A 39 14.70 1.79 -2.76
N SER A 40 14.39 1.28 -1.56
CA SER A 40 15.40 0.88 -0.57
C SER A 40 16.23 -0.30 -1.07
N ILE A 41 15.61 -1.30 -1.69
CA ILE A 41 16.30 -2.47 -2.25
C ILE A 41 17.08 -2.08 -3.51
N MET A 42 16.52 -1.24 -4.38
CA MET A 42 17.17 -0.76 -5.62
C MET A 42 18.26 0.29 -5.41
N LYS A 43 18.50 0.74 -4.17
CA LYS A 43 19.41 1.84 -3.84
C LYS A 43 20.80 1.65 -4.47
N GLY A 44 21.21 2.63 -5.28
CA GLY A 44 22.49 2.63 -5.98
C GLY A 44 22.53 1.84 -7.29
N VAL A 45 21.43 1.16 -7.65
CA VAL A 45 21.26 0.43 -8.91
C VAL A 45 20.28 1.15 -9.83
N GLY A 46 19.12 1.54 -9.32
CA GLY A 46 18.08 2.24 -10.09
C GLY A 46 17.04 2.90 -9.19
N GLU A 47 16.04 3.54 -9.80
CA GLU A 47 14.92 4.17 -9.09
C GLU A 47 13.60 3.70 -9.72
N PRO A 48 12.67 3.13 -8.93
CA PRO A 48 11.38 2.70 -9.45
C PRO A 48 10.48 3.91 -9.79
N LYS A 49 9.70 3.79 -10.87
CA LYS A 49 8.62 4.74 -11.21
C LYS A 49 7.42 4.49 -10.29
N LEU A 50 6.71 5.56 -9.91
CA LEU A 50 5.56 5.51 -9.02
C LEU A 50 4.28 5.87 -9.79
N ILE A 51 3.21 5.08 -9.66
CA ILE A 51 1.91 5.32 -10.32
C ILE A 51 1.06 6.34 -9.56
N VAL A 52 0.77 6.08 -8.29
CA VAL A 52 -0.01 6.97 -7.41
C VAL A 52 0.93 8.02 -6.83
N ASP A 53 1.21 9.04 -7.63
CA ASP A 53 2.04 10.18 -7.26
C ASP A 53 1.22 11.29 -6.55
N GLY A 54 1.92 12.13 -5.79
CA GLY A 54 1.28 13.26 -5.10
C GLY A 54 0.43 12.85 -3.89
N ALA A 55 -0.76 13.41 -3.74
CA ALA A 55 -1.62 13.23 -2.57
C ALA A 55 -2.93 12.48 -2.87
N ALA A 56 -3.01 11.84 -4.04
CA ALA A 56 -4.18 11.06 -4.42
C ALA A 56 -4.22 9.73 -3.65
N SER A 57 -5.43 9.26 -3.35
CA SER A 57 -5.64 7.94 -2.74
C SER A 57 -5.73 6.86 -3.83
N PRO A 58 -5.10 5.68 -3.64
CA PRO A 58 -5.22 4.54 -4.56
C PRO A 58 -6.66 4.08 -4.76
N HIS A 59 -7.56 4.24 -3.79
CA HIS A 59 -8.96 3.85 -3.95
C HIS A 59 -9.64 4.62 -5.10
N THR A 60 -9.39 5.94 -5.20
CA THR A 60 -10.04 6.85 -6.17
C THR A 60 -9.21 7.11 -7.42
N PHE A 61 -8.06 6.46 -7.55
CA PHE A 61 -7.05 6.92 -8.50
C PHE A 61 -7.47 6.67 -9.96
N SER A 62 -7.27 7.70 -10.80
CA SER A 62 -7.49 7.60 -12.25
C SER A 62 -6.15 7.59 -12.99
N LEU A 63 -5.92 6.57 -13.80
CA LEU A 63 -4.68 6.43 -14.57
C LEU A 63 -4.48 7.55 -15.59
N LYS A 64 -3.27 8.11 -15.58
CA LYS A 64 -2.79 9.08 -16.56
C LYS A 64 -2.19 8.33 -17.78
N PRO A 65 -2.19 8.92 -19.00
CA PRO A 65 -1.52 8.32 -20.14
C PRO A 65 -0.03 8.01 -19.92
N SER A 66 0.67 8.84 -19.13
CA SER A 66 2.06 8.60 -18.74
C SER A 66 2.24 7.34 -17.89
N ASN A 67 1.22 6.98 -17.10
CA ASN A 67 1.23 5.80 -16.25
C ASN A 67 1.06 4.54 -17.11
N ALA A 68 0.14 4.58 -18.08
CA ALA A 68 -0.01 3.52 -19.08
C ALA A 68 1.30 3.25 -19.84
N ALA A 69 1.98 4.31 -20.31
CA ALA A 69 3.28 4.17 -20.97
C ALA A 69 4.36 3.59 -20.04
N ALA A 70 4.34 3.92 -18.75
CA ALA A 70 5.26 3.34 -17.77
C ALA A 70 5.00 1.85 -17.55
N ILE A 71 3.72 1.43 -17.48
CA ILE A 71 3.31 0.03 -17.36
C ILE A 71 3.75 -0.76 -18.60
N GLU A 72 3.49 -0.24 -19.80
CA GLU A 72 3.86 -0.88 -21.07
C GLU A 72 5.38 -1.07 -21.21
N SER A 73 6.18 -0.15 -20.66
CA SER A 73 7.64 -0.22 -20.74
C SER A 73 8.30 -0.94 -19.55
N ALA A 74 7.53 -1.51 -18.62
CA ALA A 74 8.09 -2.08 -17.40
C ALA A 74 8.69 -3.48 -17.65
N ASP A 75 9.81 -3.76 -16.98
CA ASP A 75 10.34 -5.12 -16.84
C ASP A 75 9.71 -5.82 -15.62
N VAL A 76 9.47 -5.06 -14.53
CA VAL A 76 8.88 -5.56 -13.29
C VAL A 76 7.88 -4.55 -12.74
N ILE A 77 6.72 -5.05 -12.28
CA ILE A 77 5.68 -4.23 -11.66
C ILE A 77 5.36 -4.79 -10.27
N PHE A 78 5.40 -3.95 -9.24
CA PHE A 78 4.96 -4.28 -7.89
C PHE A 78 3.71 -3.49 -7.52
N TRP A 79 2.71 -4.19 -7.00
CA TRP A 79 1.47 -3.60 -6.48
C TRP A 79 0.94 -4.43 -5.31
N ILE A 80 0.01 -3.90 -4.50
CA ILE A 80 -0.57 -4.70 -3.42
C ILE A 80 -1.46 -5.78 -4.01
N GLY A 81 -2.46 -5.36 -4.78
CA GLY A 81 -3.42 -6.26 -5.40
C GLY A 81 -4.75 -5.57 -5.72
N PRO A 82 -5.73 -6.31 -6.26
CA PRO A 82 -7.00 -5.74 -6.70
C PRO A 82 -7.78 -5.07 -5.55
N GLY A 83 -7.57 -5.52 -4.31
CA GLY A 83 -8.26 -4.99 -3.14
C GLY A 83 -7.86 -3.56 -2.69
N ILE A 84 -6.80 -2.98 -3.24
CA ILE A 84 -6.43 -1.55 -3.05
C ILE A 84 -6.38 -0.81 -4.38
N GLU A 85 -5.76 -1.42 -5.39
CA GLU A 85 -5.54 -0.77 -6.68
C GLU A 85 -6.40 -1.37 -7.79
N ALA A 86 -7.71 -1.53 -7.59
CA ALA A 86 -8.65 -2.04 -8.59
C ALA A 86 -8.53 -1.32 -9.96
N PHE A 87 -8.13 -0.05 -9.95
CA PHE A 87 -7.87 0.73 -11.17
C PHE A 87 -6.71 0.18 -12.04
N LEU A 88 -5.84 -0.69 -11.50
CA LEU A 88 -4.71 -1.31 -12.20
C LEU A 88 -5.05 -2.65 -12.85
N GLU A 89 -6.13 -3.35 -12.47
CA GLU A 89 -6.43 -4.69 -12.97
C GLU A 89 -6.46 -4.76 -14.50
N LYS A 90 -7.41 -4.05 -15.13
CA LYS A 90 -7.53 -4.06 -16.60
C LYS A 90 -6.30 -3.49 -17.32
N PRO A 91 -5.66 -2.40 -16.85
CA PRO A 91 -4.42 -1.91 -17.43
C PRO A 91 -3.25 -2.89 -17.37
N LEU A 92 -3.08 -3.63 -16.27
CA LEU A 92 -2.02 -4.63 -16.15
C LEU A 92 -2.27 -5.78 -17.14
N ASP A 93 -3.50 -6.27 -17.23
CA ASP A 93 -3.88 -7.30 -18.22
C ASP A 93 -3.60 -6.86 -19.66
N ALA A 94 -3.88 -5.59 -19.97
CA ALA A 94 -3.79 -5.07 -21.33
C ALA A 94 -2.37 -4.64 -21.75
N LEU A 95 -1.57 -4.11 -20.81
CA LEU A 95 -0.32 -3.40 -21.12
C LEU A 95 0.93 -4.10 -20.60
N ALA A 96 0.84 -4.90 -19.52
CA ALA A 96 2.01 -5.46 -18.84
C ALA A 96 2.49 -6.81 -19.42
N ALA A 97 2.16 -7.12 -20.69
CA ALA A 97 2.41 -8.44 -21.28
C ALA A 97 3.88 -8.88 -21.30
N SER A 98 4.82 -7.93 -21.27
CA SER A 98 6.26 -8.19 -21.20
C SER A 98 6.85 -8.11 -19.79
N ALA A 99 6.08 -7.64 -18.81
CA ALA A 99 6.55 -7.40 -17.45
C ALA A 99 6.32 -8.62 -16.56
N THR A 100 7.18 -8.79 -15.56
CA THR A 100 6.87 -9.64 -14.40
C THR A 100 6.03 -8.83 -13.43
N VAL A 101 4.75 -9.18 -13.28
CA VAL A 101 3.82 -8.52 -12.34
C VAL A 101 3.79 -9.31 -11.03
N ILE A 102 4.04 -8.63 -9.92
CA ILE A 102 4.07 -9.21 -8.57
C ILE A 102 2.99 -8.57 -7.70
N GLU A 103 2.00 -9.37 -7.32
CA GLU A 103 1.01 -9.06 -6.29
C GLU A 103 1.63 -9.28 -4.90
N LEU A 104 1.85 -8.18 -4.18
CA LEU A 104 2.50 -8.24 -2.88
C LEU A 104 1.58 -8.76 -1.79
N GLU A 105 0.26 -8.74 -1.98
CA GLU A 105 -0.66 -9.41 -1.06
C GLU A 105 -0.48 -10.93 -1.01
N ASP A 106 0.21 -11.53 -1.99
CA ASP A 106 0.57 -12.95 -2.01
C ASP A 106 1.99 -13.23 -1.53
N ALA A 107 2.70 -12.22 -1.02
CA ALA A 107 4.05 -12.40 -0.49
C ALA A 107 4.06 -13.46 0.63
N PRO A 108 4.98 -14.45 0.57
CA PRO A 108 5.08 -15.46 1.61
C PRO A 108 5.38 -14.85 2.98
N GLY A 109 4.67 -15.31 4.01
CA GLY A 109 4.89 -14.87 5.39
C GLY A 109 4.05 -13.67 5.84
N LEU A 110 3.16 -13.16 4.99
CA LEU A 110 2.18 -12.15 5.38
C LEU A 110 1.21 -12.67 6.45
N GLN A 111 0.93 -11.82 7.43
CA GLN A 111 -0.25 -11.93 8.28
C GLN A 111 -1.39 -11.17 7.58
N LYS A 112 -2.48 -11.88 7.24
CA LYS A 112 -3.73 -11.28 6.71
C LYS A 112 -4.78 -11.28 7.82
N LEU A 113 -5.38 -10.13 8.08
CA LEU A 113 -6.44 -9.97 9.08
C LEU A 113 -7.79 -9.83 8.38
N PRO A 114 -8.86 -10.53 8.82
CA PRO A 114 -10.17 -10.42 8.19
C PRO A 114 -10.73 -9.01 8.36
N PHE A 115 -11.63 -8.61 7.46
CA PHE A 115 -12.40 -7.39 7.60
C PHE A 115 -13.19 -7.35 8.92
N ARG A 116 -13.42 -6.14 9.47
CA ARG A 116 -14.23 -5.98 10.69
C ARG A 116 -15.70 -5.80 10.33
N GLU A 117 -16.57 -6.59 10.94
CA GLU A 117 -18.03 -6.51 10.71
C GLU A 117 -18.81 -5.91 11.89
N SER A 118 -18.12 -5.35 12.90
CA SER A 118 -18.81 -4.86 14.10
C SER A 118 -19.42 -3.47 13.91
N GLY A 119 -20.60 -3.21 14.48
CA GLY A 119 -21.37 -1.98 14.27
C GLY A 119 -20.70 -0.65 14.68
N ALA A 120 -19.51 -0.67 15.28
CA ALA A 120 -18.66 0.51 15.46
C ALA A 120 -17.91 0.91 14.18
N PHE A 121 -17.65 -0.06 13.31
CA PHE A 121 -17.11 0.03 11.96
C PHE A 121 -18.27 -0.04 10.96
N GLU A 122 -18.08 0.46 9.74
CA GLU A 122 -19.07 0.27 8.67
C GLU A 122 -18.92 -1.15 8.10
N ALA A 123 -20.01 -1.77 7.63
CA ALA A 123 -19.88 -3.07 6.97
C ALA A 123 -19.19 -2.85 5.61
N HIS A 124 -18.32 -3.77 5.21
CA HIS A 124 -17.81 -3.78 3.85
C HIS A 124 -18.96 -4.14 2.91
N ASP A 125 -19.30 -3.22 2.01
CA ASP A 125 -20.34 -3.49 1.01
C ASP A 125 -19.77 -4.44 -0.03
N HIS A 126 -20.17 -5.71 0.06
CA HIS A 126 -20.01 -6.63 -1.06
C HIS A 126 -21.04 -6.20 -2.09
N GLY A 127 -20.61 -5.32 -3.01
CA GLY A 127 -21.38 -4.87 -4.16
C GLY A 127 -21.83 -6.05 -5.02
N HIS A 128 -22.88 -6.73 -4.59
CA HIS A 128 -23.77 -7.43 -5.46
C HIS A 128 -24.74 -6.38 -5.95
N GLU A 129 -24.60 -5.97 -7.21
CA GLU A 129 -25.73 -5.43 -7.95
C GLU A 129 -26.81 -6.51 -7.93
N ALA A 130 -27.69 -6.42 -6.93
CA ALA A 130 -29.00 -7.02 -6.99
C ALA A 130 -29.74 -6.25 -8.07
N GLU A 131 -29.62 -6.72 -9.31
CA GLU A 131 -30.55 -6.41 -10.38
C GLU A 131 -31.96 -6.64 -9.84
N ASP A 132 -32.63 -5.53 -9.54
CA ASP A 132 -34.05 -5.48 -9.22
C ASP A 132 -34.82 -6.17 -10.35
N ALA A 133 -35.28 -7.39 -10.08
CA ALA A 133 -36.20 -8.12 -10.94
C ALA A 133 -37.53 -7.35 -10.98
N HIS A 134 -37.66 -6.43 -11.94
CA HIS A 134 -38.92 -5.83 -12.31
C HIS A 134 -39.80 -6.86 -13.04
N GLU A 135 -40.80 -7.34 -12.32
CA GLU A 135 -41.94 -8.07 -12.84
C GLU A 135 -42.77 -7.18 -13.79
N HIS A 136 -42.67 -7.41 -15.10
CA HIS A 136 -43.64 -6.92 -16.08
C HIS A 136 -43.99 -8.00 -17.10
N GLY A 137 -45.30 -8.23 -17.23
CA GLY A 137 -45.89 -9.34 -17.96
C GLY A 137 -46.04 -9.15 -19.47
N ASP A 138 -46.38 -10.30 -20.07
CA ASP A 138 -47.01 -10.57 -21.37
C ASP A 138 -46.66 -9.68 -22.55
N HIS A 139 -45.84 -10.21 -23.46
CA HIS A 139 -46.10 -10.13 -24.91
C HIS A 139 -45.54 -11.38 -25.63
N GLU A 140 -46.44 -12.12 -26.29
CA GLU A 140 -46.09 -13.12 -27.31
C GLU A 140 -45.33 -12.45 -28.48
N HIS A 141 -44.31 -13.13 -29.02
CA HIS A 141 -44.16 -13.53 -30.43
C HIS A 141 -42.75 -14.05 -30.73
N GLY A 142 -42.67 -15.14 -31.49
CA GLY A 142 -41.64 -15.28 -32.56
C GLY A 142 -40.45 -16.18 -32.28
N ASP A 143 -40.65 -17.45 -32.61
CA ASP A 143 -39.67 -18.50 -32.97
C ASP A 143 -38.36 -17.99 -33.60
N HIS A 144 -37.20 -18.35 -33.00
CA HIS A 144 -35.92 -18.56 -33.68
C HIS A 144 -34.97 -19.43 -32.84
N ASP A 145 -34.74 -20.64 -33.32
CA ASP A 145 -33.60 -21.51 -33.01
C ASP A 145 -32.28 -20.73 -32.94
N HIS A 146 -31.44 -20.98 -31.94
CA HIS A 146 -29.99 -21.23 -32.11
C HIS A 146 -29.35 -21.83 -30.85
N ALA A 147 -28.89 -23.07 -31.03
CA ALA A 147 -27.65 -23.70 -30.55
C ALA A 147 -27.10 -23.34 -29.16
N ALA A 148 -27.06 -24.39 -28.32
CA ALA A 148 -26.28 -24.48 -27.10
C ALA A 148 -24.78 -24.26 -27.34
N GLU A 149 -24.24 -23.23 -26.71
CA GLU A 149 -22.82 -23.10 -26.41
C GLU A 149 -22.68 -23.15 -24.88
N ASN A 150 -21.97 -24.17 -24.41
CA ASN A 150 -21.57 -24.35 -23.02
C ASN A 150 -20.76 -23.13 -22.56
N HIS A 151 -21.36 -22.26 -21.76
CA HIS A 151 -20.57 -21.39 -20.90
C HIS A 151 -20.13 -22.21 -19.71
N ALA A 152 -18.89 -22.68 -19.78
CA ALA A 152 -18.15 -23.14 -18.62
C ALA A 152 -18.21 -22.03 -17.57
N GLU A 153 -18.84 -22.33 -16.44
CA GLU A 153 -18.78 -21.55 -15.22
C GLU A 153 -17.30 -21.40 -14.85
N HIS A 154 -16.76 -20.20 -15.05
CA HIS A 154 -15.56 -19.79 -14.35
C HIS A 154 -15.98 -19.52 -12.91
N ASP A 155 -15.86 -20.57 -12.10
CA ASP A 155 -15.85 -20.50 -10.64
C ASP A 155 -14.73 -19.51 -10.27
N HIS A 156 -15.11 -18.26 -9.99
CA HIS A 156 -14.23 -17.28 -9.36
C HIS A 156 -14.12 -17.67 -7.89
N ASP A 157 -13.25 -18.64 -7.62
CA ASP A 157 -12.85 -19.05 -6.29
C ASP A 157 -12.32 -17.84 -5.49
N GLY A 158 -13.17 -17.26 -4.65
CA GLY A 158 -12.80 -16.69 -3.35
C GLY A 158 -12.12 -15.32 -3.32
N HIS A 159 -12.81 -14.24 -3.72
CA HIS A 159 -12.49 -12.89 -3.23
C HIS A 159 -12.91 -12.75 -1.75
N GLY A 160 -12.22 -13.45 -0.87
CA GLY A 160 -12.52 -13.52 0.56
C GLY A 160 -11.66 -12.60 1.42
N GLY A 161 -12.20 -11.43 1.75
CA GLY A 161 -12.49 -11.10 3.16
C GLY A 161 -11.37 -10.64 4.10
N PHE A 162 -10.32 -9.95 3.65
CA PHE A 162 -9.26 -9.42 4.53
C PHE A 162 -8.96 -7.95 4.29
N ASP A 163 -8.52 -7.23 5.34
CA ASP A 163 -8.05 -5.85 5.26
C ASP A 163 -6.80 -5.78 4.39
N THR A 164 -6.81 -4.92 3.38
CA THR A 164 -5.77 -4.82 2.35
C THR A 164 -4.69 -3.78 2.66
N HIS A 165 -4.78 -3.07 3.80
CA HIS A 165 -3.77 -2.10 4.26
C HIS A 165 -2.52 -2.77 4.87
N LEU A 166 -2.01 -3.81 4.19
CA LEU A 166 -0.99 -4.75 4.67
C LEU A 166 0.32 -4.05 5.08
N TRP A 167 0.68 -2.94 4.45
CA TRP A 167 1.93 -2.22 4.70
C TRP A 167 1.98 -1.55 6.09
N LEU A 168 0.86 -1.43 6.78
CA LEU A 168 0.79 -0.81 8.11
C LEU A 168 1.22 -1.74 9.26
N ASP A 169 1.73 -2.94 8.96
CA ASP A 169 2.56 -3.75 9.86
C ASP A 169 4.00 -3.86 9.31
N PRO A 170 5.03 -3.42 10.06
CA PRO A 170 6.43 -3.60 9.64
C PRO A 170 6.83 -5.05 9.36
N MET A 171 6.19 -6.05 9.97
CA MET A 171 6.49 -7.46 9.66
C MET A 171 5.91 -7.88 8.31
N ASN A 172 4.73 -7.38 7.95
CA ASN A 172 4.20 -7.56 6.59
C ASN A 172 5.08 -6.83 5.57
N ALA A 173 5.59 -5.64 5.91
CA ALA A 173 6.55 -4.94 5.06
C ALA A 173 7.87 -5.73 4.88
N LYS A 174 8.33 -6.48 5.89
CA LYS A 174 9.45 -7.42 5.73
C LYS A 174 9.13 -8.54 4.75
N ALA A 175 7.98 -9.20 4.89
CA ALA A 175 7.54 -10.25 3.96
C ALA A 175 7.48 -9.74 2.50
N MET A 176 6.89 -8.57 2.29
CA MET A 176 6.87 -7.93 0.96
C MET A 176 8.28 -7.59 0.47
N ALA A 177 9.15 -7.06 1.33
CA ALA A 177 10.52 -6.73 0.97
C ALA A 177 11.36 -7.97 0.60
N GLU A 178 11.11 -9.13 1.21
CA GLU A 178 11.75 -10.40 0.82
C GLU A 178 11.34 -10.84 -0.60
N GLU A 179 10.05 -10.73 -0.94
CA GLU A 179 9.56 -11.06 -2.29
C GLU A 179 10.07 -10.05 -3.33
N ILE A 180 10.16 -8.76 -2.98
CA ILE A 180 10.74 -7.72 -3.82
C ILE A 180 12.23 -8.03 -4.10
N GLU A 181 13.02 -8.33 -3.07
CA GLU A 181 14.45 -8.66 -3.22
C GLU A 181 14.62 -9.86 -4.15
N LYS A 182 13.88 -10.94 -3.88
CA LYS A 182 13.91 -12.17 -4.68
C LYS A 182 13.58 -11.90 -6.15
N THR A 183 12.54 -11.11 -6.41
CA THR A 183 12.13 -10.75 -7.77
C THR A 183 13.21 -9.95 -8.48
N LEU A 184 13.78 -8.93 -7.82
CA LEU A 184 14.83 -8.08 -8.41
C LEU A 184 16.12 -8.85 -8.66
N VAL A 185 16.52 -9.76 -7.77
CA VAL A 185 17.66 -10.67 -7.97
C VAL A 185 17.46 -11.58 -9.17
N GLY A 186 16.23 -12.05 -9.40
CA GLY A 186 15.88 -12.87 -10.57
C GLY A 186 15.89 -12.07 -11.88
N ALA A 187 15.34 -10.85 -11.85
CA ALA A 187 15.23 -9.98 -13.02
C ALA A 187 16.57 -9.34 -13.42
N ASP A 188 17.44 -9.03 -12.47
CA ASP A 188 18.76 -8.45 -12.71
C ASP A 188 19.87 -9.15 -11.89
N PRO A 189 20.32 -10.33 -12.35
CA PRO A 189 21.38 -11.09 -11.70
C PRO A 189 22.73 -10.37 -11.63
N ALA A 190 22.96 -9.37 -12.49
CA ALA A 190 24.21 -8.62 -12.50
C ALA A 190 24.34 -7.71 -11.26
N ASN A 191 23.22 -7.22 -10.73
CA ASN A 191 23.17 -6.40 -9.52
C ASN A 191 22.67 -7.15 -8.26
N ALA A 192 22.51 -8.47 -8.34
CA ALA A 192 21.99 -9.30 -7.25
C ALA A 192 22.66 -9.06 -5.88
N ALA A 193 23.98 -8.93 -5.86
CA ALA A 193 24.72 -8.68 -4.61
C ALA A 193 24.36 -7.33 -3.95
N ALA A 194 24.03 -6.32 -4.76
CA ALA A 194 23.60 -5.01 -4.25
C ALA A 194 22.18 -5.11 -3.66
N TYR A 195 21.25 -5.77 -4.36
CA TYR A 195 19.89 -5.99 -3.86
C TYR A 195 19.89 -6.77 -2.54
N GLN A 196 20.65 -7.86 -2.45
CA GLN A 196 20.78 -8.67 -1.23
C GLN A 196 21.38 -7.88 -0.06
N ALA A 197 22.41 -7.06 -0.32
CA ALA A 197 23.00 -6.21 0.72
C ALA A 197 22.01 -5.13 1.20
N ASN A 198 21.27 -4.52 0.28
CA ASN A 198 20.27 -3.51 0.57
C ASN A 198 19.06 -4.09 1.31
N GLY A 199 18.56 -5.26 0.90
CA GLY A 199 17.46 -5.94 1.55
C GLY A 199 17.83 -6.39 2.96
N ALA A 200 19.02 -6.97 3.18
CA ALA A 200 19.51 -7.28 4.52
C ALA A 200 19.59 -6.04 5.44
N ALA A 201 19.98 -4.87 4.90
CA ALA A 201 19.96 -3.62 5.63
C ALA A 201 18.52 -3.18 5.96
N LEU A 202 17.61 -3.23 4.97
CA LEU A 202 16.20 -2.90 5.13
C LEU A 202 15.53 -3.76 6.22
N MET A 203 15.81 -5.07 6.27
CA MET A 203 15.26 -5.96 7.30
C MET A 203 15.65 -5.53 8.71
N LYS A 204 16.91 -5.14 8.91
CA LYS A 204 17.40 -4.64 10.20
C LYS A 204 16.77 -3.29 10.57
N ASP A 205 16.59 -2.42 9.59
CA ASP A 205 15.97 -1.12 9.82
C ASP A 205 14.47 -1.28 10.17
N LEU A 206 13.77 -2.25 9.56
CA LEU A 206 12.39 -2.61 9.90
C LEU A 206 12.26 -3.20 11.31
N ASP A 207 13.20 -4.05 11.75
CA ASP A 207 13.23 -4.56 13.13
C ASP A 207 13.47 -3.43 14.15
N THR A 208 14.32 -2.47 13.80
CA THR A 208 14.58 -1.29 14.62
C THR A 208 13.35 -0.40 14.70
N LEU A 209 12.72 -0.13 13.55
CA LEU A 209 11.48 0.62 13.45
C LEU A 209 10.38 0.01 14.33
N ASP A 210 10.17 -1.30 14.25
CA ASP A 210 9.15 -1.97 15.06
C ASP A 210 9.36 -1.75 16.57
N THR A 211 10.60 -1.86 17.03
CA THR A 211 10.97 -1.61 18.43
C THR A 211 10.70 -0.15 18.83
N GLU A 212 11.04 0.80 17.97
CA GLU A 212 10.79 2.24 18.18
C GLU A 212 9.28 2.55 18.28
N LEU A 213 8.48 2.01 17.36
CA LEU A 213 7.04 2.26 17.29
C LEU A 213 6.34 1.70 18.53
N LYS A 214 6.68 0.46 18.92
CA LYS A 214 6.17 -0.17 20.14
C LYS A 214 6.45 0.68 21.38
N ALA A 215 7.67 1.17 21.53
CA ALA A 215 8.04 2.05 22.65
C ALA A 215 7.29 3.39 22.60
N THR A 216 7.05 3.93 21.41
CA THR A 216 6.41 5.24 21.20
C THR A 216 4.94 5.21 21.60
N VAL A 217 4.19 4.16 21.22
CA VAL A 217 2.74 4.08 21.49
C VAL A 217 2.39 3.39 22.80
N ALA A 218 3.33 2.70 23.45
CA ALA A 218 3.11 2.02 24.74
C ALA A 218 2.41 2.88 25.82
N PRO A 219 2.70 4.18 26.00
CA PRO A 219 2.03 5.01 26.99
C PRO A 219 0.55 5.33 26.69
N VAL A 220 0.10 5.10 25.46
CA VAL A 220 -1.24 5.50 24.98
C VAL A 220 -2.06 4.33 24.44
N LYS A 221 -1.53 3.11 24.43
CA LYS A 221 -2.14 1.93 23.79
C LYS A 221 -3.56 1.61 24.28
N ASP A 222 -3.84 1.87 25.57
CA ASP A 222 -5.13 1.56 26.19
C ASP A 222 -6.16 2.71 26.04
N LYS A 223 -5.81 3.79 25.34
CA LYS A 223 -6.70 4.93 25.10
C LYS A 223 -7.48 4.74 23.80
N PRO A 224 -8.82 4.65 23.83
CA PRO A 224 -9.61 4.47 22.61
C PRO A 224 -9.59 5.73 21.75
N PHE A 225 -9.55 5.54 20.43
CA PHE A 225 -9.69 6.62 19.44
C PHE A 225 -10.53 6.19 18.24
N ILE A 226 -11.01 7.18 17.49
CA ILE A 226 -11.75 6.97 16.25
C ILE A 226 -10.87 7.43 15.09
N VAL A 227 -10.94 6.73 13.97
CA VAL A 227 -10.21 7.05 12.73
C VAL A 227 -11.19 7.47 11.64
N PHE A 228 -10.68 8.13 10.59
CA PHE A 228 -11.52 8.54 9.48
C PHE A 228 -11.94 7.32 8.65
N HIS A 229 -10.99 6.58 8.06
CA HIS A 229 -11.27 5.26 7.49
C HIS A 229 -10.58 4.10 8.22
N ASP A 230 -11.10 2.88 8.06
CA ASP A 230 -10.59 1.68 8.71
C ASP A 230 -9.40 1.08 7.94
N ALA A 231 -8.21 1.69 8.08
CA ALA A 231 -6.96 1.18 7.52
C ALA A 231 -5.99 0.60 8.55
N TYR A 232 -6.19 0.89 9.84
CA TYR A 232 -5.11 0.78 10.81
C TYR A 232 -5.05 -0.59 11.52
N GLN A 233 -5.84 -1.57 11.07
CA GLN A 233 -6.01 -2.86 11.77
C GLN A 233 -4.68 -3.60 12.01
N TYR A 234 -3.79 -3.57 11.03
CA TYR A 234 -2.46 -4.16 11.13
C TYR A 234 -1.59 -3.46 12.18
N PHE A 235 -1.56 -2.12 12.15
CA PHE A 235 -0.84 -1.32 13.13
C PHE A 235 -1.38 -1.52 14.56
N GLU A 236 -2.71 -1.57 14.69
CA GLU A 236 -3.41 -1.84 15.93
C GLU A 236 -3.07 -3.21 16.50
N ASN A 237 -3.16 -4.25 15.68
CA ASN A 237 -2.86 -5.62 16.09
C ASN A 237 -1.40 -5.75 16.56
N ARG A 238 -0.47 -5.12 15.83
CA ARG A 238 0.96 -5.15 16.14
C ARG A 238 1.30 -4.48 17.47
N TYR A 239 0.73 -3.31 17.74
CA TYR A 239 1.12 -2.47 18.87
C TYR A 239 0.11 -2.44 20.04
N GLY A 240 -1.05 -3.07 19.88
CA GLY A 240 -2.12 -3.11 20.88
C GLY A 240 -2.79 -1.76 21.11
N VAL A 241 -2.72 -0.84 20.14
CA VAL A 241 -3.46 0.42 20.20
C VAL A 241 -4.93 0.18 19.85
N SER A 242 -5.86 0.88 20.50
CA SER A 242 -7.29 0.57 20.45
C SER A 242 -8.07 1.54 19.54
N VAL A 243 -8.36 1.14 18.30
CA VAL A 243 -9.37 1.85 17.49
C VAL A 243 -10.77 1.41 17.93
N ALA A 244 -11.55 2.38 18.35
CA ALA A 244 -12.92 2.18 18.82
C ALA A 244 -13.94 2.18 17.68
N GLY A 245 -13.59 2.73 16.51
CA GLY A 245 -14.41 2.72 15.29
C GLY A 245 -13.89 3.67 14.22
N SER A 246 -14.54 3.64 13.05
CA SER A 246 -14.25 4.52 11.91
C SER A 246 -15.44 5.41 11.54
N ILE A 247 -15.16 6.54 10.89
CA ILE A 247 -16.19 7.43 10.33
C ILE A 247 -16.79 6.78 9.08
N THR A 248 -15.94 6.33 8.16
CA THR A 248 -16.30 5.67 6.91
C THR A 248 -15.45 4.40 6.70
N VAL A 249 -15.91 3.44 5.91
CA VAL A 249 -15.05 2.38 5.35
C VAL A 249 -14.51 2.79 3.99
N SER A 250 -15.35 3.42 3.17
CA SER A 250 -14.97 3.92 1.85
C SER A 250 -14.74 5.43 1.93
N PRO A 251 -13.48 5.90 1.94
CA PRO A 251 -13.19 7.32 2.09
C PRO A 251 -13.79 8.21 0.99
N GLU A 252 -14.13 7.62 -0.15
CA GLU A 252 -14.66 8.31 -1.34
C GLU A 252 -16.11 8.75 -1.18
N THR A 253 -16.87 8.03 -0.37
CA THR A 253 -18.29 8.27 -0.16
C THR A 253 -18.50 9.11 1.08
N MET A 254 -18.97 10.35 0.90
CA MET A 254 -19.33 11.17 2.05
C MET A 254 -20.48 10.51 2.83
N PRO A 255 -20.36 10.35 4.15
CA PRO A 255 -21.42 9.77 4.95
C PRO A 255 -22.66 10.67 4.97
N GLY A 256 -23.84 10.06 4.87
CA GLY A 256 -25.11 10.76 5.04
C GLY A 256 -25.32 11.30 6.47
N ALA A 257 -26.29 12.19 6.65
CA ALA A 257 -26.56 12.83 7.94
C ALA A 257 -26.87 11.84 9.08
N GLU A 258 -27.55 10.72 8.77
CA GLU A 258 -27.80 9.65 9.74
C GLU A 258 -26.50 9.04 10.26
N ARG A 259 -25.58 8.72 9.34
CA ARG A 259 -24.26 8.15 9.68
C ARG A 259 -23.44 9.12 10.52
N VAL A 260 -23.45 10.41 10.20
CA VAL A 260 -22.81 11.45 11.03
C VAL A 260 -23.36 11.46 12.46
N GLY A 261 -24.69 11.35 12.62
CA GLY A 261 -25.33 11.25 13.93
C GLY A 261 -24.93 9.97 14.69
N GLN A 262 -24.82 8.83 14.00
CA GLN A 262 -24.33 7.58 14.59
C GLN A 262 -22.87 7.73 15.07
N ILE A 263 -22.02 8.40 14.31
CA ILE A 263 -20.62 8.63 14.67
C ILE A 263 -20.51 9.54 15.89
N GLN A 264 -21.23 10.68 15.91
CA GLN A 264 -21.25 11.55 17.10
C GLN A 264 -21.68 10.79 18.36
N LYS A 265 -22.71 9.94 18.24
CA LYS A 265 -23.17 9.06 19.33
C LYS A 265 -22.06 8.12 19.77
N LYS A 266 -21.35 7.49 18.83
CA LYS A 266 -20.21 6.60 19.10
C LYS A 266 -19.03 7.32 19.76
N VAL A 267 -18.63 8.50 19.28
CA VAL A 267 -17.57 9.32 19.90
C VAL A 267 -17.87 9.54 21.38
N LYS A 268 -19.15 9.81 21.70
CA LYS A 268 -19.62 9.99 23.08
C LYS A 268 -19.74 8.69 23.88
N GLU A 269 -20.30 7.63 23.30
CA GLU A 269 -20.53 6.33 23.97
C GLU A 269 -19.23 5.57 24.24
N LEU A 270 -18.29 5.62 23.31
CA LEU A 270 -17.01 4.91 23.39
C LEU A 270 -15.94 5.68 24.16
N GLY A 271 -16.23 6.93 24.56
CA GLY A 271 -15.29 7.78 25.31
C GLY A 271 -13.98 8.03 24.55
N ALA A 272 -14.07 8.18 23.22
CA ALA A 272 -12.90 8.34 22.37
C ALA A 272 -12.08 9.57 22.80
N THR A 273 -10.79 9.38 23.04
CA THR A 273 -9.89 10.47 23.44
C THR A 273 -9.57 11.37 22.25
N CYS A 274 -9.46 10.78 21.07
CA CYS A 274 -9.15 11.45 19.82
C CYS A 274 -9.99 10.92 18.66
N VAL A 275 -10.22 11.80 17.69
CA VAL A 275 -10.73 11.49 16.36
C VAL A 275 -9.65 11.90 15.36
N PHE A 276 -9.14 10.95 14.57
CA PHE A 276 -8.11 11.22 13.59
C PHE A 276 -8.71 11.46 12.21
N ALA A 277 -8.37 12.60 11.62
CA ALA A 277 -8.56 12.91 10.22
C ALA A 277 -7.44 12.28 9.38
N GLU A 278 -7.55 12.40 8.07
CA GLU A 278 -6.48 12.11 7.12
C GLU A 278 -6.25 13.29 6.18
N PRO A 279 -5.02 13.49 5.67
CA PRO A 279 -4.71 14.62 4.78
C PRO A 279 -5.58 14.71 3.52
N GLN A 280 -6.03 13.57 3.02
CA GLN A 280 -6.82 13.41 1.80
C GLN A 280 -8.29 13.80 2.00
N PHE A 281 -8.77 13.90 3.26
CA PHE A 281 -10.20 14.01 3.56
C PHE A 281 -10.58 15.22 4.43
N GLU A 282 -11.83 15.67 4.27
CA GLU A 282 -12.32 16.98 4.70
C GLU A 282 -12.30 17.21 6.23
N PRO A 283 -11.55 18.21 6.74
CA PRO A 283 -11.51 18.56 8.16
C PRO A 283 -12.87 18.94 8.77
N LYS A 284 -13.82 19.38 7.94
CA LYS A 284 -15.16 19.79 8.39
C LYS A 284 -15.92 18.63 9.00
N LEU A 285 -15.79 17.41 8.46
CA LEU A 285 -16.49 16.25 8.99
C LEU A 285 -15.98 15.88 10.38
N VAL A 286 -14.67 15.97 10.59
CA VAL A 286 -14.04 15.75 11.90
C VAL A 286 -14.50 16.79 12.93
N ALA A 287 -14.64 18.06 12.52
CA ALA A 287 -15.18 19.11 13.39
C ALA A 287 -16.64 18.82 13.79
N VAL A 288 -17.47 18.37 12.86
CA VAL A 288 -18.87 18.01 13.14
C VAL A 288 -18.95 16.82 14.09
N VAL A 289 -18.17 15.74 13.88
CA VAL A 289 -18.30 14.54 14.73
C VAL A 289 -17.73 14.73 16.14
N THR A 290 -16.83 15.70 16.33
CA THR A 290 -16.26 16.04 17.64
C THR A 290 -17.08 17.10 18.40
N GLU A 291 -18.02 17.77 17.73
CA GLU A 291 -18.83 18.84 18.32
C GLU A 291 -19.61 18.34 19.55
N GLY A 292 -19.52 19.09 20.66
CA GLY A 292 -20.20 18.73 21.92
C GLY A 292 -19.57 17.55 22.67
N THR A 293 -18.38 17.10 22.28
CA THR A 293 -17.61 16.05 22.96
C THR A 293 -16.27 16.59 23.48
N PRO A 294 -15.64 15.94 24.49
CA PRO A 294 -14.30 16.30 24.93
C PRO A 294 -13.19 15.72 24.02
N ALA A 295 -13.55 15.01 22.94
CA ALA A 295 -12.59 14.38 22.04
C ALA A 295 -11.79 15.44 21.28
N ARG A 296 -10.49 15.20 21.12
CA ARG A 296 -9.60 16.04 20.32
C ARG A 296 -9.52 15.54 18.89
N SER A 297 -8.93 16.34 18.00
CA SER A 297 -8.59 15.92 16.65
C SER A 297 -7.08 15.77 16.46
N GLY A 298 -6.71 14.81 15.63
CA GLY A 298 -5.35 14.60 15.11
C GLY A 298 -5.40 14.22 13.63
N THR A 299 -4.25 13.92 13.05
CA THR A 299 -4.15 13.45 11.65
C THR A 299 -3.31 12.19 11.56
N LEU A 300 -3.81 11.17 10.87
CA LEU A 300 -3.05 9.98 10.46
C LEU A 300 -3.00 9.98 8.93
N ASP A 301 -1.88 9.60 8.33
CA ASP A 301 -1.69 9.61 6.87
C ASP A 301 -1.27 8.20 6.46
N PRO A 302 -2.19 7.27 6.14
CA PRO A 302 -1.84 5.87 5.91
C PRO A 302 -1.15 5.64 4.55
N GLU A 303 -1.31 6.58 3.61
CA GLU A 303 -0.84 6.48 2.22
C GLU A 303 0.39 7.38 1.95
N ALA A 304 0.87 8.10 2.96
CA ALA A 304 1.97 9.05 2.87
C ALA A 304 1.71 10.18 1.86
N ALA A 305 0.48 10.69 1.76
CA ALA A 305 0.11 11.79 0.85
C ALA A 305 0.99 13.04 1.05
N THR A 306 1.38 13.32 2.29
CA THR A 306 2.17 14.49 2.66
C THR A 306 3.69 14.31 2.52
N LEU A 307 4.14 13.08 2.26
CA LEU A 307 5.57 12.74 2.23
C LEU A 307 6.12 12.64 0.80
N LYS A 308 7.43 12.89 0.67
CA LYS A 308 8.16 12.77 -0.60
C LYS A 308 8.58 11.31 -0.83
N PRO A 309 8.35 10.74 -2.03
CA PRO A 309 8.79 9.39 -2.36
C PRO A 309 10.29 9.17 -2.18
N GLY A 310 10.68 7.91 -1.93
CA GLY A 310 12.07 7.49 -1.79
C GLY A 310 12.31 6.51 -0.62
N PRO A 311 13.56 6.05 -0.42
CA PRO A 311 13.89 4.98 0.54
C PRO A 311 13.54 5.29 2.01
N GLY A 312 13.47 6.57 2.38
CA GLY A 312 13.15 6.97 3.77
C GLY A 312 11.66 7.05 4.09
N LEU A 313 10.79 7.10 3.07
CA LEU A 313 9.37 7.44 3.24
C LEU A 313 8.64 6.45 4.16
N TYR A 314 8.84 5.14 4.00
CA TYR A 314 8.12 4.15 4.81
C TYR A 314 8.39 4.35 6.31
N PHE A 315 9.63 4.67 6.67
CA PHE A 315 10.00 4.92 8.06
C PHE A 315 9.41 6.23 8.59
N GLU A 316 9.38 7.29 7.77
CA GLU A 316 8.75 8.57 8.13
C GLU A 316 7.24 8.42 8.31
N LEU A 317 6.59 7.68 7.41
CA LEU A 317 5.18 7.32 7.48
C LEU A 317 4.85 6.66 8.83
N MET A 318 5.53 5.56 9.14
CA MET A 318 5.21 4.76 10.33
C MET A 318 5.52 5.53 11.63
N ARG A 319 6.64 6.26 11.69
CA ARG A 319 6.96 7.13 12.83
C ARG A 319 5.96 8.28 12.97
N GLY A 320 5.46 8.80 11.86
CA GLY A 320 4.41 9.83 11.81
C GLY A 320 3.12 9.35 12.45
N LEU A 321 2.66 8.14 12.09
CA LEU A 321 1.48 7.51 12.70
C LEU A 321 1.62 7.37 14.21
N ALA A 322 2.71 6.74 14.68
CA ALA A 322 2.96 6.54 16.11
C ALA A 322 3.07 7.87 16.88
N SER A 323 3.75 8.86 16.30
CA SER A 323 3.94 10.17 16.92
C SER A 323 2.61 10.93 17.01
N SER A 324 1.80 10.90 15.96
CA SER A 324 0.48 11.56 15.93
C SER A 324 -0.46 10.93 16.96
N MET A 325 -0.51 9.59 17.03
CA MET A 325 -1.25 8.86 18.05
C MET A 325 -0.81 9.26 19.45
N LYS A 326 0.50 9.19 19.74
CA LYS A 326 1.06 9.60 21.04
C LYS A 326 0.71 11.03 21.38
N ASN A 327 0.89 11.98 20.46
CA ASN A 327 0.67 13.40 20.70
C ASN A 327 -0.79 13.71 21.00
N CYS A 328 -1.73 13.15 20.23
CA CYS A 328 -3.15 13.40 20.46
C CYS A 328 -3.62 12.68 21.73
N LEU A 329 -3.21 11.42 21.95
CA LEU A 329 -3.72 10.61 23.06
C LEU A 329 -3.08 10.94 24.41
N SER A 330 -1.86 11.47 24.46
CA SER A 330 -1.16 11.78 25.72
C SER A 330 -1.64 13.07 26.38
N GLN A 331 -2.18 14.03 25.64
CA GLN A 331 -2.62 15.30 26.21
C GLN A 331 -3.76 15.05 27.24
N GLY A 332 -3.79 15.75 28.37
CA GLY A 332 -4.85 15.60 29.38
C GLY A 332 -4.66 14.48 30.42
N THR A 333 -3.44 13.92 30.56
CA THR A 333 -2.96 13.35 31.83
C THR A 333 -2.34 14.43 32.70
#